data_AF-A0A556TN10-F1
#
_entry.id   AF-A0A556TN10-F1
#
_cell.length_a   1.000
_cell.length_b   1.000
_cell.length_c   1.000
_cell.angle_alpha   90.00
_cell.angle_beta   90.00
_cell.angle_gamma   90.00
#
_symmetry.space_group_name_H-M   'P 1'
#
loop_
_entity.id
_entity.type
_entity.pdbx_description
1 polymer ?
#
loop_
_entity_poly.entity_id
_entity_poly.type
_entity_poly.pdbx_seq_one_letter_code
_entity_poly.pdbx_strand_id
1 'polypeptide(L)'
;MNLQKRFPAVLKCAVDLLKVPVSYAKLHRRLMCASTNERRHKKSLFSGKEAVSLEERLADTVTPLWRLDYEEQLHWKQKQQQKILLQMTNLLNQDSSLTNKKELPFPVLPIVPSPVRDGYRNKSTFSVNRGIDGNPKTVGFYIGTGKARNIVCIHGDHLLNMPVKHKLVGRCYEDFMRASPLQPCILFHDGGHWREITVKTNSAGNTMAIVYFHPQSLSPNEINDHKASLVEYFIKGPGTVCQLDSLYFQESTMTRCSNEDSPFQLLYGEPHIYEDILGFKFRISASSFFQVNRGAAEVLYMTVAELNKASEHGTLLDVCCGTGSIGITLSPKLKKVIGIELIEQAVEDAKYNAALNGIQNCEFLLGKAEVVLPKLIPTMQSEELLTAMVNPSRAGLHYRVIRALRNHPNLQRVIYISCKPEGEAMRNFRDLCGKTDLKRKLIGAAFTPKLAVPVDMFPHTPHCELVLVLER
;
A
#
# COMPACT_ATOMS: atom_id res chain seq x y z
N MET A 1 2.45 27.13 -3.33
CA MET A 1 1.66 27.66 -4.47
C MET A 1 1.07 26.51 -5.29
N ASN A 2 -0.16 26.12 -4.96
CA ASN A 2 -1.08 25.13 -5.59
C ASN A 2 -0.54 24.08 -6.59
N LEU A 3 0.17 23.04 -6.11
CA LEU A 3 0.27 21.76 -6.84
C LEU A 3 -1.12 21.10 -7.01
N GLN A 4 -2.03 21.27 -6.05
CA GLN A 4 -3.41 20.76 -6.11
C GLN A 4 -4.25 21.30 -7.28
N LYS A 5 -3.96 22.49 -7.83
CA LYS A 5 -4.65 23.02 -9.03
C LYS A 5 -3.96 22.65 -10.34
N ARG A 6 -2.62 22.48 -10.34
CA ARG A 6 -1.85 22.10 -11.53
C ARG A 6 -1.95 20.60 -11.83
N PHE A 7 -2.05 19.75 -10.80
CA PHE A 7 -2.08 18.30 -10.97
C PHE A 7 -3.33 17.79 -11.72
N PRO A 8 -4.58 18.21 -11.38
CA PRO A 8 -5.74 17.89 -12.20
C PRO A 8 -5.59 18.40 -13.62
N ALA A 9 -5.00 19.57 -13.84
CA ALA A 9 -4.86 20.15 -15.18
C ALA A 9 -3.87 19.37 -16.06
N VAL A 10 -2.75 18.89 -15.51
CA VAL A 10 -1.76 18.10 -16.27
C VAL A 10 -2.27 16.68 -16.56
N LEU A 11 -2.89 16.03 -15.56
CA LEU A 11 -3.49 14.71 -15.77
C LEU A 11 -4.70 14.80 -16.70
N LYS A 12 -5.58 15.78 -16.51
CA LYS A 12 -6.72 16.06 -17.42
C LYS A 12 -6.24 16.40 -18.82
N CYS A 13 -5.20 17.23 -18.97
CA CYS A 13 -4.63 17.53 -20.29
C CYS A 13 -4.03 16.27 -20.93
N ALA A 14 -3.31 15.44 -20.18
CA ALA A 14 -2.78 14.17 -20.68
C ALA A 14 -3.89 13.17 -21.08
N VAL A 15 -4.97 13.08 -20.30
CA VAL A 15 -6.13 12.21 -20.57
C VAL A 15 -6.98 12.75 -21.72
N ASP A 16 -7.18 14.07 -21.82
CA ASP A 16 -7.93 14.71 -22.90
C ASP A 16 -7.13 14.69 -24.23
N LEU A 17 -5.80 14.77 -24.19
CA LEU A 17 -4.94 14.59 -25.36
C LEU A 17 -5.00 13.17 -25.94
N LEU A 18 -5.38 12.16 -25.15
CA LEU A 18 -5.60 10.78 -25.62
C LEU A 18 -6.93 10.58 -26.35
N LYS A 19 -7.86 11.55 -26.29
CA LYS A 19 -9.13 11.51 -27.04
C LYS A 19 -8.99 11.99 -28.50
N VAL A 20 -7.82 12.49 -28.89
CA VAL A 20 -7.54 12.97 -30.25
C VAL A 20 -6.65 11.95 -30.98
N PRO A 21 -7.00 11.48 -32.19
CA PRO A 21 -6.17 10.55 -32.95
C PRO A 21 -4.96 11.30 -33.51
N VAL A 22 -3.88 11.41 -32.72
CA VAL A 22 -2.60 11.96 -33.16
C VAL A 22 -1.53 10.87 -33.10
N SER A 23 -0.79 10.72 -34.19
CA SER A 23 0.38 9.83 -34.27
C SER A 23 1.36 10.10 -33.12
N TYR A 24 1.46 9.12 -32.21
CA TYR A 24 2.23 9.12 -30.97
C TYR A 24 3.73 9.43 -31.17
N ALA A 25 4.26 9.19 -32.38
CA ALA A 25 5.65 9.46 -32.74
C ALA A 25 6.04 10.95 -32.62
N LYS A 26 5.08 11.88 -32.67
CA LYS A 26 5.32 13.34 -32.60
C LYS A 26 5.34 13.88 -31.16
N LEU A 27 4.57 13.29 -30.24
CA LEU A 27 4.47 13.73 -28.85
C LEU A 27 5.69 13.27 -28.03
N HIS A 28 6.15 12.03 -28.28
CA HIS A 28 7.34 11.46 -27.64
C HIS A 28 8.62 12.27 -27.95
N ARG A 29 8.69 12.86 -29.15
CA ARG A 29 9.87 13.62 -29.60
C ARG A 29 9.94 15.04 -28.99
N ARG A 30 8.80 15.64 -28.62
CA ARG A 30 8.74 16.97 -28.00
C ARG A 30 9.04 16.97 -26.49
N LEU A 31 8.77 15.87 -25.79
CA LEU A 31 9.04 15.74 -24.35
C LEU A 31 10.43 15.19 -24.02
N MET A 32 11.08 14.49 -24.97
CA MET A 32 12.39 13.84 -24.76
C MET A 32 13.59 14.60 -25.34
N CYS A 33 13.39 15.75 -26.00
CA CYS A 33 14.47 16.61 -26.49
C CYS A 33 15.03 17.50 -25.37
N ALA A 34 15.51 16.90 -24.29
CA ALA A 34 16.32 17.55 -23.26
C ALA A 34 17.16 16.52 -22.47
N SER A 35 17.79 15.54 -23.12
CA SER A 35 18.86 14.76 -22.48
C SER A 35 19.68 13.98 -23.52
N THR A 36 20.74 14.59 -24.04
CA THR A 36 21.80 13.87 -24.75
C THR A 36 23.10 14.06 -24.01
N ASN A 37 23.40 13.14 -23.08
CA ASN A 37 24.76 12.74 -22.73
C ASN A 37 24.76 11.44 -21.88
N GLU A 38 24.14 10.38 -22.40
CA GLU A 38 24.31 9.03 -21.85
C GLU A 38 25.51 8.35 -22.54
N ARG A 39 26.70 8.47 -21.95
CA ARG A 39 27.82 7.53 -22.16
C ARG A 39 28.92 7.77 -21.13
N ARG A 40 28.68 7.26 -19.92
CA ARG A 40 29.67 6.83 -18.89
C ARG A 40 28.95 6.85 -17.55
N HIS A 41 28.23 5.79 -17.18
CA HIS A 41 27.92 5.43 -15.77
C HIS A 41 27.35 4.00 -15.72
N LYS A 42 28.05 3.09 -16.42
CA LYS A 42 27.88 1.64 -16.28
C LYS A 42 29.07 1.02 -15.54
N LYS A 43 29.58 1.76 -14.55
CA LYS A 43 30.52 1.25 -13.54
C LYS A 43 29.76 1.19 -12.23
N SER A 44 29.36 -0.04 -11.88
CA SER A 44 29.15 -0.51 -10.51
C SER A 44 28.40 0.41 -9.53
N LEU A 45 27.09 0.19 -9.40
CA LEU A 45 26.29 0.63 -8.24
C LEU A 45 26.68 -0.11 -6.94
N PHE A 46 27.73 -0.94 -6.96
CA PHE A 46 28.25 -1.75 -5.84
C PHE A 46 29.78 -1.81 -5.83
N SER A 47 30.48 -0.68 -6.00
CA SER A 47 31.93 -0.64 -5.72
C SER A 47 32.41 0.72 -5.26
N GLY A 48 32.44 0.88 -3.94
CA GLY A 48 33.39 1.71 -3.22
C GLY A 48 33.75 0.93 -1.96
N LYS A 49 35.01 0.52 -1.81
CA LYS A 49 35.53 -0.13 -0.59
C LYS A 49 35.83 0.94 0.47
N GLU A 50 34.77 1.58 0.95
CA GLU A 50 34.73 2.14 2.30
C GLU A 50 33.72 1.29 3.08
N ALA A 51 34.00 0.99 4.34
CA ALA A 51 33.10 0.18 5.15
C ALA A 51 31.81 0.98 5.39
N VAL A 52 30.80 0.75 4.54
CA VAL A 52 29.47 1.37 4.64
C VAL A 52 28.95 1.16 6.07
N SER A 53 28.59 2.26 6.73
CA SER A 53 28.11 2.22 8.11
C SER A 53 26.86 1.33 8.22
N LEU A 54 26.59 0.80 9.42
CA LEU A 54 25.39 -0.02 9.64
C LEU A 54 24.09 0.77 9.40
N GLU A 55 24.11 2.07 9.65
CA GLU A 55 23.01 2.99 9.34
C GLU A 55 22.80 3.12 7.83
N GLU A 56 23.86 3.35 7.07
CA GLU A 56 23.75 3.39 5.60
C GLU A 56 23.28 2.06 5.02
N ARG A 57 23.72 0.92 5.57
CA ARG A 57 23.20 -0.40 5.17
C ARG A 57 21.71 -0.54 5.49
N LEU A 58 21.22 0.09 6.56
CA LEU A 58 19.80 0.07 6.90
C LEU A 58 19.03 0.92 5.90
N ALA A 59 19.51 2.12 5.61
CA ALA A 59 18.95 3.00 4.59
C ALA A 59 18.93 2.33 3.21
N ASP A 60 19.97 1.57 2.85
CA ASP A 60 20.04 0.80 1.61
C ASP A 60 19.01 -0.33 1.52
N THR A 61 18.53 -0.79 2.67
CA THR A 61 17.51 -1.83 2.76
C THR A 61 16.10 -1.24 2.78
N VAL A 62 15.87 -0.22 3.61
CA VAL A 62 14.54 0.35 3.86
C VAL A 62 14.16 1.41 2.83
N THR A 63 15.13 2.20 2.38
CA THR A 63 14.99 3.28 1.41
C THR A 63 16.07 3.19 0.32
N PRO A 64 16.15 2.12 -0.50
CA PRO A 64 17.29 1.86 -1.39
C PRO A 64 17.65 2.96 -2.39
N LEU A 65 16.74 3.91 -2.67
CA LEU A 65 16.96 5.04 -3.58
C LEU A 65 17.30 6.35 -2.84
N TRP A 66 17.60 6.30 -1.54
CA TRP A 66 17.82 7.49 -0.70
C TRP A 66 18.99 8.39 -1.14
N ARG A 67 19.97 7.84 -1.89
CA ARG A 67 21.11 8.61 -2.44
C ARG A 67 20.84 9.23 -3.81
N LEU A 68 19.68 8.96 -4.41
CA LEU A 68 19.31 9.54 -5.70
C LEU A 68 18.46 10.79 -5.47
N ASP A 69 18.69 11.80 -6.30
CA ASP A 69 17.81 12.95 -6.37
C ASP A 69 16.41 12.53 -6.80
N TYR A 70 15.38 13.23 -6.33
CA TYR A 70 14.01 12.78 -6.51
C TYR A 70 13.61 12.62 -7.99
N GLU A 71 14.05 13.53 -8.86
CA GLU A 71 13.80 13.41 -10.30
C GLU A 71 14.46 12.17 -10.92
N GLU A 72 15.65 11.80 -10.44
CA GLU A 72 16.32 10.55 -10.85
C GLU A 72 15.55 9.32 -10.35
N GLN A 73 14.99 9.37 -9.13
CA GLN A 73 14.11 8.31 -8.63
C GLN A 73 12.87 8.15 -9.52
N LEU A 74 12.22 9.25 -9.89
CA LEU A 74 11.05 9.24 -10.78
C LEU A 74 11.42 8.67 -12.16
N HIS A 75 12.52 9.13 -12.75
CA HIS A 75 13.00 8.61 -14.03
C HIS A 75 13.29 7.11 -13.97
N TRP A 76 13.97 6.66 -12.90
CA TRP A 76 14.25 5.26 -12.68
C TRP A 76 12.97 4.43 -12.55
N LYS A 77 12.01 4.88 -11.73
CA LYS A 77 10.72 4.21 -11.53
C LYS A 77 9.92 4.15 -12.82
N GLN A 78 9.84 5.25 -13.58
CA GLN A 78 9.18 5.28 -14.89
C GLN A 78 9.73 4.20 -15.82
N LYS A 79 11.06 4.09 -15.91
CA LYS A 79 11.75 3.10 -16.74
C LYS A 79 11.47 1.67 -16.27
N GLN A 80 11.41 1.41 -14.96
CA GLN A 80 11.02 0.10 -14.44
C GLN A 80 9.58 -0.24 -14.82
N GLN A 81 8.64 0.69 -14.65
CA GLN A 81 7.22 0.46 -15.00
C GLN A 81 7.04 0.18 -16.49
N GLN A 82 7.73 0.91 -17.36
CA GLN A 82 7.75 0.63 -18.80
C GLN A 82 8.30 -0.78 -19.11
N LYS A 83 9.38 -1.19 -18.45
CA LYS A 83 9.96 -2.53 -18.63
C LYS A 83 8.99 -3.63 -18.18
N ILE A 84 8.31 -3.45 -17.05
CA ILE A 84 7.32 -4.37 -16.51
C ILE A 84 6.14 -4.51 -17.48
N LEU A 85 5.60 -3.39 -17.96
CA LEU A 85 4.49 -3.39 -18.94
C LEU A 85 4.90 -3.99 -20.29
N LEU A 86 6.18 -3.88 -20.67
CA LEU A 86 6.69 -4.52 -21.89
C LEU A 86 6.76 -6.04 -21.72
N GLN A 87 7.18 -6.51 -20.54
CA GLN A 87 7.13 -7.93 -20.19
C GLN A 87 5.68 -8.44 -20.21
N MET A 88 4.73 -7.70 -19.64
CA MET A 88 3.30 -8.02 -19.72
C MET A 88 2.84 -8.17 -21.17
N THR A 89 3.15 -7.18 -22.02
CA THR A 89 2.76 -7.20 -23.44
C THR A 89 3.36 -8.40 -24.17
N ASN A 90 4.63 -8.71 -23.92
CA ASN A 90 5.29 -9.88 -24.53
C ASN A 90 4.64 -11.18 -24.08
N LEU A 91 4.27 -11.31 -22.80
CA LEU A 91 3.53 -12.47 -22.29
C LEU A 91 2.16 -12.64 -22.97
N LEU A 92 1.47 -11.55 -23.29
CA LEU A 92 0.19 -11.58 -24.01
C LEU A 92 0.34 -11.95 -25.49
N ASN A 93 1.50 -11.64 -26.10
CA ASN A 93 1.76 -11.87 -27.53
C ASN A 93 2.45 -13.22 -27.83
N GLN A 94 2.84 -14.01 -26.84
CA GLN A 94 3.54 -15.29 -27.05
C GLN A 94 2.76 -16.30 -27.91
N ASP A 95 1.44 -16.13 -28.06
CA ASP A 95 0.57 -16.91 -28.96
C ASP A 95 0.42 -16.32 -30.38
N SER A 96 1.16 -15.26 -30.71
CA SER A 96 1.17 -14.65 -32.04
C SER A 96 2.59 -14.66 -32.59
N SER A 97 2.77 -15.24 -33.78
CA SER A 97 4.04 -15.38 -34.50
C SER A 97 4.67 -14.06 -34.97
N LEU A 98 4.35 -12.93 -34.32
CA LEU A 98 4.72 -11.58 -34.71
C LEU A 98 5.59 -10.93 -33.63
N THR A 99 6.89 -10.85 -33.95
CA THR A 99 7.92 -9.88 -33.55
C THR A 99 7.88 -9.30 -32.12
N ASN A 100 9.02 -9.43 -31.41
CA ASN A 100 9.35 -8.63 -30.22
C ASN A 100 9.15 -7.13 -30.50
N LYS A 101 7.95 -6.60 -30.24
CA LYS A 101 7.68 -5.17 -30.32
C LYS A 101 8.50 -4.49 -29.22
N LYS A 102 9.34 -3.53 -29.60
CA LYS A 102 10.11 -2.72 -28.64
C LYS A 102 9.26 -1.64 -27.96
N GLU A 103 8.03 -1.45 -28.43
CA GLU A 103 7.13 -0.38 -27.99
C GLU A 103 5.83 -0.96 -27.42
N LEU A 104 5.29 -0.27 -26.42
CA LEU A 104 4.04 -0.63 -25.77
C LEU A 104 2.85 -0.29 -26.69
N PRO A 105 1.84 -1.17 -26.81
CA PRO A 105 0.69 -0.94 -27.68
C PRO A 105 -0.34 0.03 -27.09
N PHE A 106 -0.07 0.58 -25.90
CA PHE A 106 -0.91 1.54 -25.21
C PHE A 106 -0.03 2.58 -24.49
N PRO A 107 -0.55 3.80 -24.29
CA PRO A 107 0.15 4.86 -23.58
C PRO A 107 0.46 4.51 -22.12
N VAL A 108 1.66 4.89 -21.68
CA VAL A 108 2.05 4.97 -20.27
C VAL A 108 2.30 6.43 -19.96
N LEU A 109 1.48 7.02 -19.09
CA LEU A 109 1.65 8.42 -18.70
C LEU A 109 2.92 8.59 -17.85
N PRO A 110 3.45 9.82 -17.77
CA PRO A 110 4.52 10.14 -16.84
C PRO A 110 4.14 9.78 -15.41
N ILE A 111 5.11 9.27 -14.65
CA ILE A 111 4.94 8.97 -13.23
C ILE A 111 4.49 10.21 -12.49
N VAL A 112 3.45 10.02 -11.71
CA VAL A 112 2.88 11.04 -10.88
C VAL A 112 3.71 11.14 -9.60
N PRO A 113 4.32 12.30 -9.29
CA PRO A 113 5.18 12.45 -8.12
C PRO A 113 4.38 12.49 -6.82
N SER A 114 5.04 12.07 -5.74
CA SER A 114 4.53 12.24 -4.39
C SER A 114 4.60 13.71 -3.95
N PRO A 115 3.53 14.25 -3.33
CA PRO A 115 3.59 15.59 -2.74
C PRO A 115 4.51 15.69 -1.52
N VAL A 116 4.73 14.57 -0.81
CA VAL A 116 5.54 14.49 0.42
C VAL A 116 6.56 13.38 0.27
N ARG A 117 7.85 13.73 0.36
CA ARG A 117 8.99 12.85 0.04
C ARG A 117 9.63 12.24 1.28
N ASP A 118 9.84 13.05 2.30
CA ASP A 118 10.40 12.65 3.58
C ASP A 118 9.31 12.61 4.64
N GLY A 119 9.47 11.75 5.64
CA GLY A 119 8.57 11.64 6.78
C GLY A 119 7.12 11.29 6.43
N TYR A 120 6.84 10.85 5.21
CA TYR A 120 5.47 10.65 4.72
C TYR A 120 4.73 9.50 5.39
N ARG A 121 5.45 8.56 6.02
CA ARG A 121 4.84 7.35 6.57
C ARG A 121 3.97 7.69 7.78
N ASN A 122 2.67 7.49 7.62
CA ASN A 122 1.70 7.53 8.71
C ASN A 122 1.60 6.21 9.50
N LYS A 123 2.39 5.18 9.12
CA LYS A 123 2.56 3.93 9.87
C LYS A 123 4.00 3.43 9.85
N SER A 124 4.57 3.19 11.04
CA SER A 124 5.86 2.51 11.22
C SER A 124 5.71 1.35 12.20
N THR A 125 6.37 0.23 11.91
CA THR A 125 6.45 -0.92 12.82
C THR A 125 7.91 -1.14 13.15
N PHE A 126 8.23 -1.13 14.44
CA PHE A 126 9.58 -1.29 14.96
C PHE A 126 9.71 -2.67 15.59
N SER A 127 10.69 -3.42 15.12
CA SER A 127 11.05 -4.71 15.68
C SER A 127 11.91 -4.56 16.93
N VAL A 128 12.07 -5.64 17.68
CA VAL A 128 12.93 -5.69 18.86
C VAL A 128 13.89 -6.85 18.77
N ASN A 129 15.19 -6.60 18.89
CA ASN A 129 16.22 -7.64 18.96
C ASN A 129 17.52 -7.06 19.54
N ARG A 130 18.56 -7.89 19.62
CA ARG A 130 19.91 -7.50 20.00
C ARG A 130 20.45 -6.37 19.11
N GLY A 131 20.85 -5.27 19.75
CA GLY A 131 21.51 -4.14 19.12
C GLY A 131 22.98 -4.38 18.82
N ILE A 132 23.59 -3.40 18.16
CA ILE A 132 25.03 -3.39 17.85
C ILE A 132 25.91 -3.30 19.10
N ASP A 133 25.37 -2.75 20.18
CA ASP A 133 25.96 -2.66 21.52
C ASP A 133 25.86 -3.99 22.29
N GLY A 134 25.22 -5.01 21.71
CA GLY A 134 24.97 -6.30 22.34
C GLY A 134 23.78 -6.31 23.29
N ASN A 135 23.09 -5.18 23.50
CA ASN A 135 21.90 -5.12 24.35
C ASN A 135 20.74 -5.88 23.67
N PRO A 136 20.08 -6.86 24.33
CA PRO A 136 19.02 -7.65 23.72
C PRO A 136 17.74 -6.86 23.41
N LYS A 137 17.57 -5.67 24.00
CA LYS A 137 16.36 -4.85 23.99
C LYS A 137 16.56 -3.57 23.19
N THR A 138 16.97 -3.72 21.94
CA THR A 138 17.08 -2.60 21.01
C THR A 138 15.87 -2.59 20.08
N VAL A 139 15.24 -1.42 19.94
CA VAL A 139 14.02 -1.21 19.14
C VAL A 139 14.38 -0.51 17.85
N GLY A 140 14.01 -1.10 16.72
CA GLY A 140 14.42 -0.58 15.42
C GLY A 140 14.10 -1.53 14.29
N PHE A 141 15.05 -1.67 13.37
CA PHE A 141 14.91 -2.46 12.15
C PHE A 141 16.03 -3.48 12.05
N TYR A 142 15.72 -4.61 11.41
CA TYR A 142 16.68 -5.69 11.25
C TYR A 142 17.62 -5.44 10.06
N ILE A 143 18.91 -5.61 10.31
CA ILE A 143 19.92 -5.87 9.28
C ILE A 143 20.44 -7.29 9.44
N GLY A 144 20.79 -7.90 8.31
CA GLY A 144 21.34 -9.25 8.27
C GLY A 144 20.31 -10.26 7.84
N THR A 145 20.67 -11.53 7.90
CA THR A 145 19.76 -12.62 7.53
C THR A 145 19.82 -13.73 8.54
N GLY A 146 18.69 -14.40 8.76
CA GLY A 146 18.63 -15.56 9.67
C GLY A 146 19.59 -16.67 9.23
N LYS A 147 19.76 -16.87 7.91
CA LYS A 147 20.70 -17.85 7.35
C LYS A 147 22.14 -17.61 7.77
N ALA A 148 22.56 -16.35 7.83
CA ALA A 148 23.89 -15.97 8.27
C ALA A 148 24.01 -15.79 9.80
N ARG A 149 22.91 -16.02 10.55
CA ARG A 149 22.82 -15.87 12.02
C ARG A 149 23.40 -14.53 12.52
N ASN A 150 23.24 -13.47 11.73
CA ASN A 150 23.84 -12.16 11.99
C ASN A 150 22.79 -11.03 12.04
N ILE A 151 21.55 -11.37 12.41
CA ILE A 151 20.49 -10.37 12.55
C ILE A 151 20.83 -9.46 13.73
N VAL A 152 20.91 -8.16 13.46
CA VAL A 152 21.04 -7.11 14.48
C VAL A 152 19.93 -6.09 14.32
N CYS A 153 19.50 -5.50 15.42
CA CYS A 153 18.56 -4.39 15.44
C CYS A 153 19.30 -3.06 15.41
N ILE A 154 18.88 -2.14 14.55
CA ILE A 154 19.46 -0.81 14.41
C ILE A 154 18.35 0.22 14.47
N HIS A 155 18.61 1.31 15.18
CA HIS A 155 17.68 2.43 15.25
C HIS A 155 17.44 3.05 13.88
N GLY A 156 16.19 3.47 13.64
CA GLY A 156 15.77 4.02 12.35
C GLY A 156 15.83 5.55 12.26
N ASP A 157 16.57 6.24 13.13
CA ASP A 157 16.47 7.72 13.25
C ASP A 157 16.93 8.46 11.99
N HIS A 158 17.86 7.88 11.24
CA HIS A 158 18.36 8.43 9.98
C HIS A 158 17.46 8.13 8.78
N LEU A 159 16.43 7.28 8.92
CA LEU A 159 15.55 6.91 7.80
C LEU A 159 14.68 8.09 7.36
N LEU A 160 14.81 8.46 6.07
CA LEU A 160 14.14 9.63 5.47
C LEU A 160 12.63 9.49 5.40
N ASN A 161 12.11 8.28 5.17
CA ASN A 161 10.68 8.04 4.97
C ASN A 161 9.84 8.09 6.26
N MET A 162 10.47 8.15 7.44
CA MET A 162 9.80 8.01 8.73
C MET A 162 9.73 9.34 9.50
N PRO A 163 8.56 9.75 10.01
CA PRO A 163 8.41 11.00 10.73
C PRO A 163 9.09 10.94 12.11
N VAL A 164 9.47 12.11 12.62
CA VAL A 164 10.13 12.29 13.93
C VAL A 164 9.30 11.69 15.07
N LYS A 165 7.97 11.86 15.03
CA LYS A 165 7.08 11.34 16.08
C LYS A 165 7.14 9.81 16.20
N HIS A 166 7.28 9.09 15.08
CA HIS A 166 7.43 7.63 15.12
C HIS A 166 8.78 7.22 15.71
N LYS A 167 9.86 7.92 15.32
CA LYS A 167 11.22 7.68 15.85
C LYS A 167 11.23 7.84 17.37
N LEU A 168 10.63 8.91 17.87
CA LEU A 168 10.49 9.19 19.30
C LEU A 168 9.76 8.05 20.04
N VAL A 169 8.60 7.60 19.54
CA VAL A 169 7.85 6.49 20.17
C VAL A 169 8.69 5.20 20.19
N GLY A 170 9.43 4.91 19.11
CA GLY A 170 10.35 3.77 19.07
C GLY A 170 11.44 3.85 20.14
N ARG A 171 12.05 5.03 20.34
CA ARG A 171 13.05 5.29 21.39
C ARG A 171 12.46 5.16 22.79
N CYS A 172 11.30 5.77 23.05
CA CYS A 172 10.64 5.64 24.34
C CYS A 172 10.24 4.19 24.66
N TYR A 173 9.83 3.41 23.65
CA TYR A 173 9.56 1.98 23.84
C TYR A 173 10.83 1.18 24.17
N GLU A 174 11.97 1.50 23.56
CA GLU A 174 13.27 0.92 23.93
C GLU A 174 13.60 1.17 25.40
N ASP A 175 13.48 2.41 25.85
CA ASP A 175 13.75 2.81 27.23
C ASP A 175 12.84 2.06 28.21
N PHE A 176 11.54 1.97 27.91
CA PHE A 176 10.59 1.16 28.68
C PHE A 176 11.03 -0.31 28.75
N MET A 177 11.37 -0.91 27.60
CA MET A 177 11.78 -2.31 27.54
C MET A 177 13.04 -2.57 28.35
N ARG A 178 14.02 -1.67 28.29
CA ARG A 178 15.28 -1.76 29.04
C ARG A 178 15.04 -1.71 30.55
N ALA A 179 14.06 -0.93 31.01
CA ALA A 179 13.65 -0.89 32.41
C ALA A 179 12.80 -2.10 32.84
N SER A 180 12.04 -2.70 31.92
CA SER A 180 11.19 -3.87 32.20
C SER A 180 12.01 -5.11 32.59
N PRO A 181 11.55 -5.96 33.53
CA PRO A 181 12.21 -7.22 33.86
C PRO A 181 12.08 -8.27 32.74
N LEU A 182 11.04 -8.17 31.90
CA LEU A 182 10.78 -9.14 30.84
C LEU A 182 11.71 -8.97 29.64
N GLN A 183 12.02 -10.09 28.99
CA GLN A 183 12.83 -10.18 27.77
C GLN A 183 11.98 -10.02 26.50
N PRO A 184 12.59 -9.65 25.36
CA PRO A 184 11.88 -9.64 24.08
C PRO A 184 11.61 -11.07 23.58
N CYS A 185 10.48 -11.25 22.90
CA CYS A 185 10.11 -12.49 22.22
C CYS A 185 10.45 -12.38 20.73
N ILE A 186 11.63 -12.87 20.34
CA ILE A 186 12.09 -12.85 18.94
C ILE A 186 11.70 -14.16 18.24
N LEU A 187 12.07 -15.27 18.87
CA LEU A 187 11.72 -16.62 18.46
C LEU A 187 10.88 -17.24 19.58
N PHE A 188 9.73 -17.78 19.22
CA PHE A 188 8.71 -18.11 20.22
C PHE A 188 9.13 -19.28 21.12
N HIS A 189 9.92 -20.20 20.57
CA HIS A 189 10.49 -21.33 21.31
C HIS A 189 11.61 -20.91 22.26
N ASP A 190 12.22 -19.73 22.06
CA ASP A 190 13.29 -19.21 22.91
C ASP A 190 12.75 -18.42 24.12
N GLY A 191 11.42 -18.25 24.21
CA GLY A 191 10.78 -17.52 25.30
C GLY A 191 10.77 -15.99 25.11
N GLY A 192 10.53 -15.27 26.21
CA GLY A 192 10.38 -13.81 26.21
C GLY A 192 8.96 -13.35 25.88
N HIS A 193 8.70 -12.05 26.05
CA HIS A 193 7.34 -11.50 26.04
C HIS A 193 7.16 -10.29 25.13
N TRP A 194 7.95 -9.23 25.31
CA TRP A 194 7.78 -7.99 24.54
C TRP A 194 8.12 -8.21 23.07
N ARG A 195 7.27 -7.72 22.17
CA ARG A 195 7.50 -7.80 20.73
C ARG A 195 7.55 -6.39 20.13
N GLU A 196 7.31 -6.32 18.83
CA GLU A 196 7.28 -5.10 18.06
C GLU A 196 6.30 -4.05 18.62
N ILE A 197 6.51 -2.80 18.23
CA ILE A 197 5.57 -1.69 18.42
C ILE A 197 5.21 -1.11 17.07
N THR A 198 3.91 -0.93 16.80
CA THR A 198 3.43 -0.21 15.64
C THR A 198 2.94 1.17 16.05
N VAL A 199 3.36 2.19 15.32
CA VAL A 199 2.95 3.58 15.51
C VAL A 199 2.18 4.03 14.27
N LYS A 200 0.99 4.60 14.47
CA LYS A 200 0.18 5.24 13.45
C LYS A 200 -0.02 6.71 13.81
N THR A 201 0.01 7.60 12.82
CA THR A 201 -0.32 9.02 12.98
C THR A 201 -1.30 9.48 11.91
N ASN A 202 -1.99 10.59 12.14
CA ASN A 202 -2.75 11.31 11.10
C ASN A 202 -2.15 12.69 10.81
N SER A 203 -2.71 13.41 9.85
CA SER A 203 -2.30 14.78 9.51
C SER A 203 -2.56 15.81 10.62
N ALA A 204 -3.48 15.53 11.55
CA ALA A 204 -3.72 16.36 12.73
C ALA A 204 -2.68 16.17 13.85
N GLY A 205 -1.79 15.18 13.72
CA GLY A 205 -0.76 14.88 14.70
C GLY A 205 -1.19 13.90 15.79
N ASN A 206 -2.43 13.38 15.75
CA ASN A 206 -2.87 12.31 16.66
C ASN A 206 -2.02 11.06 16.44
N THR A 207 -1.70 10.35 17.51
CA THR A 207 -0.75 9.23 17.52
C THR A 207 -1.28 8.04 18.29
N MET A 208 -1.32 6.92 17.60
CA MET A 208 -1.70 5.61 18.14
C MET A 208 -0.47 4.72 18.20
N ALA A 209 -0.16 4.18 19.37
CA ALA A 209 0.84 3.15 19.56
C ALA A 209 0.17 1.80 19.83
N ILE A 210 0.71 0.73 19.26
CA ILE A 210 0.20 -0.64 19.38
C ILE A 210 1.37 -1.54 19.77
N VAL A 211 1.36 -2.04 21.01
CA VAL A 211 2.39 -2.92 21.54
C VAL A 211 1.96 -4.37 21.42
N TYR A 212 2.84 -5.22 20.89
CA TYR A 212 2.60 -6.63 20.73
C TYR A 212 3.33 -7.40 21.83
N PHE A 213 2.67 -8.45 22.36
CA PHE A 213 3.16 -9.19 23.51
C PHE A 213 2.89 -10.68 23.36
N HIS A 214 3.83 -11.52 23.80
CA HIS A 214 3.65 -12.96 23.89
C HIS A 214 3.43 -13.34 25.36
N PRO A 215 2.29 -13.96 25.73
CA PRO A 215 1.97 -14.25 27.13
C PRO A 215 2.94 -15.26 27.77
N GLN A 216 3.46 -16.20 26.97
CA GLN A 216 4.26 -17.34 27.46
C GLN A 216 3.50 -18.07 28.58
N SER A 217 4.07 -18.14 29.78
CA SER A 217 3.49 -18.77 30.96
C SER A 217 2.97 -17.77 31.99
N LEU A 218 2.92 -16.46 31.68
CA LEU A 218 2.38 -15.47 32.63
C LEU A 218 0.87 -15.65 32.80
N SER A 219 0.41 -15.50 34.02
CA SER A 219 -1.01 -15.45 34.36
C SER A 219 -1.64 -14.15 33.85
N PRO A 220 -2.98 -14.12 33.67
CA PRO A 220 -3.68 -12.88 33.28
C PRO A 220 -3.43 -11.69 34.22
N ASN A 221 -3.23 -11.94 35.53
CA ASN A 221 -2.96 -10.88 36.50
C ASN A 221 -1.56 -10.28 36.30
N GLU A 222 -0.53 -11.11 36.12
CA GLU A 222 0.83 -10.64 35.84
C GLU A 222 0.89 -9.86 34.51
N ILE A 223 0.15 -10.32 33.50
CA ILE A 223 0.02 -9.59 32.23
C ILE A 223 -0.63 -8.22 32.45
N ASN A 224 -1.66 -8.14 33.29
CA ASN A 224 -2.31 -6.87 33.60
C ASN A 224 -1.39 -5.90 34.35
N ASP A 225 -0.50 -6.39 35.22
CA ASP A 225 0.52 -5.57 35.88
C ASP A 225 1.49 -4.96 34.85
N HIS A 226 1.87 -5.73 33.82
CA HIS A 226 2.70 -5.23 32.73
C HIS A 226 1.98 -4.25 31.80
N LYS A 227 0.68 -4.44 31.53
CA LYS A 227 -0.16 -3.44 30.84
C LYS A 227 -0.23 -2.14 31.64
N ALA A 228 -0.44 -2.22 32.95
CA ALA A 228 -0.48 -1.05 33.83
C ALA A 228 0.87 -0.32 33.83
N SER A 229 1.98 -1.05 33.87
CA SER A 229 3.34 -0.47 33.77
C SER A 229 3.57 0.27 32.44
N LEU A 230 3.06 -0.28 31.34
CA LEU A 230 3.13 0.34 30.01
C LEU A 230 2.32 1.66 29.96
N VAL A 231 1.10 1.65 30.50
CA VAL A 231 0.26 2.85 30.63
C VAL A 231 0.96 3.89 31.50
N GLU A 232 1.46 3.49 32.67
CA GLU A 232 2.16 4.38 33.59
C GLU A 232 3.34 5.07 32.90
N TYR A 233 4.18 4.31 32.17
CA TYR A 233 5.34 4.85 31.47
C TYR A 233 4.97 5.86 30.37
N PHE A 234 4.03 5.53 29.49
CA PHE A 234 3.69 6.36 28.33
C PHE A 234 2.77 7.53 28.66
N ILE A 235 1.95 7.42 29.71
CA ILE A 235 0.89 8.39 30.02
C ILE A 235 1.25 9.29 31.21
N LYS A 236 2.07 8.81 32.15
CA LYS A 236 2.48 9.60 33.33
C LYS A 236 3.99 9.71 33.51
N GLY A 237 4.75 8.76 32.97
CA GLY A 237 6.19 8.68 33.09
C GLY A 237 6.97 9.42 31.98
N PRO A 238 8.25 9.04 31.77
CA PRO A 238 9.10 9.65 30.76
C PRO A 238 8.56 9.56 29.32
N GLY A 239 7.72 8.56 29.02
CA GLY A 239 7.12 8.37 27.71
C GLY A 239 6.05 9.40 27.34
N THR A 240 5.62 10.26 28.28
CA THR A 240 4.64 11.35 28.05
C THR A 240 5.05 12.31 26.92
N VAL A 241 6.34 12.44 26.66
CA VAL A 241 6.88 13.21 25.53
C VAL A 241 6.33 12.73 24.18
N CYS A 242 5.90 11.46 24.07
CA CYS A 242 5.29 10.91 22.86
C CYS A 242 3.90 11.48 22.56
N GLN A 243 3.18 12.00 23.58
CA GLN A 243 1.82 12.52 23.45
C GLN A 243 0.91 11.56 22.67
N LEU A 244 0.72 10.35 23.23
CA LEU A 244 -0.12 9.33 22.62
C LEU A 244 -1.60 9.65 22.85
N ASP A 245 -2.37 9.63 21.77
CA ASP A 245 -3.84 9.72 21.80
C ASP A 245 -4.48 8.34 21.99
N SER A 246 -3.75 7.27 21.62
CA SER A 246 -4.20 5.89 21.79
C SER A 246 -3.01 5.00 22.15
N LEU A 247 -3.19 4.13 23.15
CA LEU A 247 -2.25 3.06 23.47
C LEU A 247 -3.00 1.72 23.45
N TYR A 248 -2.58 0.87 22.52
CA TYR A 248 -3.13 -0.45 22.31
C TYR A 248 -2.13 -1.54 22.69
N PHE A 249 -2.68 -2.71 23.02
CA PHE A 249 -1.94 -3.91 23.36
C PHE A 249 -2.56 -5.13 22.70
N GLN A 250 -1.73 -6.02 22.14
CA GLN A 250 -2.20 -7.28 21.56
C GLN A 250 -1.36 -8.45 22.05
N GLU A 251 -2.03 -9.41 22.67
CA GLU A 251 -1.43 -10.63 23.20
C GLU A 251 -1.53 -11.75 22.18
N SER A 252 -0.40 -12.31 21.73
CA SER A 252 -0.46 -13.36 20.71
C SER A 252 0.59 -14.43 20.96
N THR A 253 0.13 -15.68 20.91
CA THR A 253 0.95 -16.88 20.86
C THR A 253 1.39 -17.22 19.43
N MET A 254 0.95 -16.44 18.44
CA MET A 254 1.20 -16.67 17.01
C MET A 254 2.10 -15.59 16.40
N THR A 255 2.96 -15.99 15.47
CA THR A 255 3.90 -15.08 14.80
C THR A 255 3.15 -14.00 14.03
N ARG A 256 1.98 -14.38 13.49
CA ARG A 256 0.97 -13.51 12.91
C ARG A 256 -0.38 -13.91 13.49
N CYS A 257 -1.15 -12.93 13.94
CA CYS A 257 -2.53 -13.10 14.36
C CYS A 257 -3.39 -12.03 13.69
N SER A 258 -4.59 -12.39 13.31
CA SER A 258 -5.62 -11.42 12.98
C SER A 258 -6.19 -10.80 14.25
N ASN A 259 -6.98 -9.73 14.10
CA ASN A 259 -7.75 -9.18 15.22
C ASN A 259 -8.81 -10.18 15.74
N GLU A 260 -9.25 -11.11 14.89
CA GLU A 260 -10.21 -12.16 15.27
C GLU A 260 -9.54 -13.23 16.15
N ASP A 261 -8.30 -13.60 15.84
CA ASP A 261 -7.52 -14.58 16.62
C ASP A 261 -7.09 -14.01 17.98
N SER A 262 -6.73 -12.72 18.00
CA SER A 262 -6.34 -11.99 19.20
C SER A 262 -6.78 -10.52 19.09
N PRO A 263 -7.81 -10.10 19.83
CA PRO A 263 -8.30 -8.73 19.75
C PRO A 263 -7.29 -7.70 20.27
N PHE A 264 -7.23 -6.54 19.61
CA PHE A 264 -6.52 -5.37 20.14
C PHE A 264 -7.24 -4.84 21.39
N GLN A 265 -6.51 -4.71 22.49
CA GLN A 265 -7.00 -4.14 23.74
C GLN A 265 -6.59 -2.68 23.84
N LEU A 266 -7.56 -1.77 23.97
CA LEU A 266 -7.30 -0.37 24.22
C LEU A 266 -6.94 -0.19 25.70
N LEU A 267 -5.72 0.25 25.97
CA LEU A 267 -5.25 0.51 27.34
C LEU A 267 -5.45 1.97 27.76
N TYR A 268 -5.40 2.91 26.81
CA TYR A 268 -5.59 4.33 27.08
C TYR A 268 -6.04 5.10 25.84
N GLY A 269 -6.86 6.12 26.06
CA GLY A 269 -7.20 7.15 25.08
C GLY A 269 -8.33 6.76 24.14
N GLU A 270 -8.27 7.26 22.91
CA GLU A 270 -9.31 7.07 21.90
C GLU A 270 -9.11 5.77 21.11
N PRO A 271 -10.19 5.04 20.75
CA PRO A 271 -10.05 3.80 19.99
C PRO A 271 -9.65 3.99 18.52
N HIS A 272 -9.81 5.20 18.00
CA HIS A 272 -9.60 5.48 16.58
C HIS A 272 -8.94 6.84 16.38
N ILE A 273 -8.11 6.94 15.34
CA ILE A 273 -7.71 8.22 14.78
C ILE A 273 -8.46 8.46 13.47
N TYR A 274 -8.53 9.71 13.03
CA TYR A 274 -9.25 10.07 11.80
C TYR A 274 -8.33 10.77 10.83
N GLU A 275 -8.47 10.51 9.53
CA GLU A 275 -7.70 11.17 8.49
C GLU A 275 -8.62 11.78 7.45
N ASP A 276 -8.30 13.00 7.04
CA ASP A 276 -9.01 13.70 5.97
C ASP A 276 -8.29 13.47 4.64
N ILE A 277 -9.01 12.94 3.65
CA ILE A 277 -8.50 12.74 2.28
C ILE A 277 -9.54 13.27 1.32
N LEU A 278 -9.15 14.25 0.48
CA LEU A 278 -10.01 14.81 -0.56
C LEU A 278 -11.38 15.31 -0.06
N GLY A 279 -11.43 15.83 1.16
CA GLY A 279 -12.65 16.33 1.81
C GLY A 279 -13.52 15.26 2.47
N PHE A 280 -13.08 13.99 2.45
CA PHE A 280 -13.70 12.88 3.17
C PHE A 280 -12.90 12.51 4.41
N LYS A 281 -13.60 12.18 5.50
CA LYS A 281 -13.00 11.77 6.76
C LYS A 281 -13.03 10.25 6.90
N PHE A 282 -11.91 9.63 7.24
CA PHE A 282 -11.78 8.18 7.37
C PHE A 282 -11.30 7.80 8.76
N ARG A 283 -12.00 6.87 9.39
CA ARG A 283 -11.59 6.18 10.62
C ARG A 283 -10.41 5.26 10.34
N ILE A 284 -9.40 5.34 11.20
CA ILE A 284 -8.23 4.46 11.20
C ILE A 284 -8.23 3.72 12.56
N SER A 285 -8.42 2.42 12.47
CA SER A 285 -8.49 1.49 13.60
C SER A 285 -7.14 0.81 13.82
N ALA A 286 -6.92 0.17 14.98
CA ALA A 286 -5.67 -0.54 15.28
C ALA A 286 -5.34 -1.62 14.23
N SER A 287 -6.34 -2.40 13.81
CA SER A 287 -6.17 -3.51 12.85
C SER A 287 -6.23 -3.09 11.39
N SER A 288 -6.82 -1.93 11.05
CA SER A 288 -7.11 -1.60 9.65
C SER A 288 -5.90 -1.10 8.87
N PHE A 289 -5.90 -1.44 7.57
CA PHE A 289 -4.95 -0.93 6.60
C PHE A 289 -5.42 0.44 6.11
N PHE A 290 -4.47 1.37 6.03
CA PHE A 290 -4.65 2.66 5.40
C PHE A 290 -3.40 2.98 4.58
N GLN A 291 -3.55 3.76 3.52
CA GLN A 291 -2.41 4.10 2.66
C GLN A 291 -1.36 4.85 3.46
N VAL A 292 -0.10 4.37 3.40
CA VAL A 292 0.95 4.84 4.32
C VAL A 292 1.44 6.26 4.02
N ASN A 293 1.16 6.77 2.82
CA ASN A 293 1.50 8.11 2.39
C ASN A 293 0.19 8.84 2.04
N ARG A 294 -0.31 9.67 2.96
CA ARG A 294 -1.57 10.41 2.78
C ARG A 294 -1.55 11.28 1.52
N GLY A 295 -0.50 12.09 1.35
CA GLY A 295 -0.40 13.01 0.21
C GLY A 295 -0.36 12.28 -1.13
N ALA A 296 0.34 11.15 -1.20
CA ALA A 296 0.32 10.33 -2.42
C ALA A 296 -1.01 9.57 -2.59
N ALA A 297 -1.70 9.20 -1.51
CA ALA A 297 -3.02 8.56 -1.58
C ALA A 297 -4.06 9.51 -2.20
N GLU A 298 -4.08 10.79 -1.80
CA GLU A 298 -4.92 11.82 -2.44
C GLU A 298 -4.67 11.86 -3.95
N VAL A 299 -3.40 11.86 -4.35
CA VAL A 299 -2.97 11.89 -5.75
C VAL A 299 -3.38 10.62 -6.51
N LEU A 300 -3.24 9.44 -5.91
CA LEU A 300 -3.71 8.17 -6.45
C LEU A 300 -5.23 8.20 -6.65
N TYR A 301 -5.99 8.64 -5.65
CA TYR A 301 -7.45 8.65 -5.71
C TYR A 301 -7.97 9.65 -6.74
N MET A 302 -7.34 10.81 -6.85
CA MET A 302 -7.61 11.76 -7.94
C MET A 302 -7.30 11.15 -9.31
N THR A 303 -6.18 10.43 -9.43
CA THR A 303 -5.80 9.75 -10.68
C THR A 303 -6.85 8.71 -11.06
N VAL A 304 -7.25 7.87 -10.12
CA VAL A 304 -8.28 6.86 -10.32
C VAL A 304 -9.64 7.48 -10.65
N ALA A 305 -10.04 8.57 -9.98
CA ALA A 305 -11.27 9.29 -10.28
C ALA A 305 -11.28 9.86 -11.70
N GLU A 306 -10.15 10.40 -12.17
CA GLU A 306 -10.01 10.88 -13.56
C GLU A 306 -10.14 9.74 -14.57
N LEU A 307 -9.50 8.60 -14.30
CA LEU A 307 -9.56 7.41 -15.15
C LEU A 307 -10.93 6.73 -15.15
N ASN A 308 -11.70 6.89 -14.07
CA ASN A 308 -13.04 6.34 -13.91
C ASN A 308 -14.16 7.24 -14.47
N LYS A 309 -13.83 8.40 -15.07
CA LYS A 309 -14.84 9.35 -15.60
C LYS A 309 -15.83 8.73 -16.58
N ALA A 310 -15.35 7.83 -17.43
CA ALA A 310 -16.19 7.15 -18.41
C ALA A 310 -17.10 6.07 -17.78
N SER A 311 -17.13 5.97 -16.45
CA SER A 311 -18.00 5.11 -15.65
C SER A 311 -18.84 5.91 -14.65
N GLU A 312 -18.82 7.26 -14.73
CA GLU A 312 -19.71 8.11 -13.94
C GLU A 312 -21.17 7.71 -14.18
N HIS A 313 -22.00 7.81 -13.14
CA HIS A 313 -23.40 7.37 -13.10
C HIS A 313 -23.63 5.84 -13.23
N GLY A 314 -22.55 5.04 -13.29
CA GLY A 314 -22.61 3.58 -13.26
C GLY A 314 -22.51 2.98 -11.85
N THR A 315 -22.42 1.65 -11.80
CA THR A 315 -22.12 0.87 -10.59
C THR A 315 -20.63 0.52 -10.55
N LEU A 316 -19.98 0.80 -9.43
CA LEU A 316 -18.57 0.45 -9.19
C LEU A 316 -18.47 -0.76 -8.24
N LEU A 317 -17.78 -1.81 -8.68
CA LEU A 317 -17.35 -2.92 -7.81
C LEU A 317 -15.95 -2.61 -7.27
N ASP A 318 -15.83 -2.30 -5.99
CA ASP A 318 -14.55 -2.04 -5.31
C ASP A 318 -14.05 -3.32 -4.63
N VAL A 319 -13.21 -4.08 -5.31
CA VAL A 319 -12.73 -5.39 -4.85
C VAL A 319 -11.43 -5.24 -4.08
N CYS A 320 -11.39 -5.79 -2.85
CA CYS A 320 -10.36 -5.52 -1.85
C CYS A 320 -10.40 -4.05 -1.41
N CYS A 321 -11.60 -3.57 -1.07
CA CYS A 321 -11.84 -2.14 -0.80
C CYS A 321 -11.22 -1.63 0.51
N GLY A 322 -10.76 -2.51 1.40
CA GLY A 322 -10.28 -2.13 2.72
C GLY A 322 -11.33 -1.33 3.49
N THR A 323 -10.95 -0.18 4.04
CA THR A 323 -11.83 0.75 4.76
C THR A 323 -12.72 1.61 3.84
N GLY A 324 -12.87 1.22 2.58
CA GLY A 324 -13.73 1.88 1.60
C GLY A 324 -13.18 3.17 1.01
N SER A 325 -11.90 3.50 1.22
CA SER A 325 -11.36 4.84 0.93
C SER A 325 -11.50 5.26 -0.54
N ILE A 326 -11.24 4.35 -1.48
CA ILE A 326 -11.39 4.63 -2.93
C ILE A 326 -12.88 4.73 -3.27
N GLY A 327 -13.67 3.69 -2.99
CA GLY A 327 -15.10 3.66 -3.27
C GLY A 327 -15.87 4.87 -2.73
N ILE A 328 -15.66 5.24 -1.47
CA ILE A 328 -16.31 6.39 -0.82
C ILE A 328 -15.93 7.69 -1.50
N THR A 329 -14.64 7.90 -1.79
CA THR A 329 -14.16 9.12 -2.46
C THR A 329 -14.77 9.29 -3.86
N LEU A 330 -14.98 8.19 -4.58
CA LEU A 330 -15.54 8.19 -5.94
C LEU A 330 -17.09 8.20 -5.95
N SER A 331 -17.71 7.82 -4.84
CA SER A 331 -19.16 7.62 -4.71
C SER A 331 -20.04 8.80 -5.13
N PRO A 332 -19.69 10.10 -4.96
CA PRO A 332 -20.59 11.20 -5.31
C PRO A 332 -20.94 11.28 -6.80
N LYS A 333 -20.15 10.64 -7.65
CA LYS A 333 -20.34 10.63 -9.11
C LYS A 333 -20.86 9.31 -9.65
N LEU A 334 -21.16 8.36 -8.77
CA LEU A 334 -21.57 7.00 -9.14
C LEU A 334 -23.02 6.78 -8.73
N LYS A 335 -23.71 5.87 -9.43
CA LYS A 335 -25.05 5.44 -9.03
C LYS A 335 -24.96 4.61 -7.76
N LYS A 336 -24.02 3.66 -7.72
CA LYS A 336 -23.82 2.75 -6.58
C LYS A 336 -22.36 2.31 -6.51
N VAL A 337 -21.86 2.08 -5.29
CA VAL A 337 -20.58 1.43 -5.03
C VAL A 337 -20.84 0.17 -4.20
N ILE A 338 -20.28 -0.96 -4.62
CA ILE A 338 -20.30 -2.20 -3.86
C ILE A 338 -18.87 -2.62 -3.56
N GLY A 339 -18.46 -2.46 -2.31
CA GLY A 339 -17.15 -2.88 -1.81
C GLY A 339 -17.17 -4.32 -1.32
N ILE A 340 -16.10 -5.07 -1.60
CA ILE A 340 -15.89 -6.43 -1.09
C ILE A 340 -14.56 -6.47 -0.35
N GLU A 341 -14.62 -6.86 0.92
CA GLU A 341 -13.44 -6.92 1.79
C GLU A 341 -13.49 -8.17 2.68
N LEU A 342 -12.32 -8.77 2.88
CA LEU A 342 -12.14 -9.99 3.65
C LEU A 342 -12.12 -9.73 5.15
N ILE A 343 -11.52 -8.62 5.58
CA ILE A 343 -11.30 -8.31 6.99
C ILE A 343 -12.55 -7.64 7.57
N GLU A 344 -13.16 -8.27 8.58
CA GLU A 344 -14.38 -7.78 9.23
C GLU A 344 -14.26 -6.34 9.74
N GLN A 345 -13.19 -6.04 10.50
CA GLN A 345 -12.96 -4.68 11.01
C GLN A 345 -12.84 -3.64 9.88
N ALA A 346 -12.28 -4.00 8.72
CA ALA A 346 -12.16 -3.09 7.60
C ALA A 346 -13.52 -2.82 6.95
N VAL A 347 -14.42 -3.81 6.90
CA VAL A 347 -15.82 -3.63 6.45
C VAL A 347 -16.60 -2.75 7.42
N GLU A 348 -16.42 -2.94 8.73
CA GLU A 348 -17.01 -2.06 9.75
C GLU A 348 -16.53 -0.62 9.62
N ASP A 349 -15.21 -0.43 9.44
CA ASP A 349 -14.60 0.86 9.15
C ASP A 349 -15.20 1.46 7.87
N ALA A 350 -15.36 0.69 6.81
CA ALA A 350 -15.93 1.16 5.55
C ALA A 350 -17.39 1.63 5.71
N LYS A 351 -18.23 0.86 6.41
CA LYS A 351 -19.62 1.25 6.72
C LYS A 351 -19.68 2.51 7.58
N TYR A 352 -18.84 2.58 8.61
CA TYR A 352 -18.73 3.76 9.46
C TYR A 352 -18.27 4.99 8.67
N ASN A 353 -17.26 4.83 7.80
CA ASN A 353 -16.73 5.89 6.97
C ASN A 353 -17.78 6.41 5.98
N ALA A 354 -18.56 5.54 5.35
CA ALA A 354 -19.64 5.98 4.46
C ALA A 354 -20.68 6.79 5.24
N ALA A 355 -21.13 6.30 6.40
CA ALA A 355 -22.08 7.03 7.26
C ALA A 355 -21.51 8.38 7.76
N LEU A 356 -20.25 8.39 8.19
CA LEU A 356 -19.54 9.59 8.67
C LEU A 356 -19.50 10.70 7.60
N ASN A 357 -19.40 10.32 6.33
CA ASN A 357 -19.37 11.25 5.20
C ASN A 357 -20.75 11.50 4.57
N GLY A 358 -21.83 11.01 5.18
CA GLY A 358 -23.18 11.14 4.63
C GLY A 358 -23.41 10.41 3.30
N ILE A 359 -22.59 9.40 2.99
CA ILE A 359 -22.66 8.63 1.75
C ILE A 359 -23.62 7.45 1.91
N GLN A 360 -24.70 7.46 1.13
CA GLN A 360 -25.77 6.45 1.19
C GLN A 360 -25.73 5.44 0.04
N ASN A 361 -24.98 5.72 -1.03
CA ASN A 361 -24.91 4.86 -2.22
C ASN A 361 -23.73 3.86 -2.19
N CYS A 362 -23.14 3.62 -1.02
CA CYS A 362 -22.10 2.61 -0.80
C CYS A 362 -22.65 1.42 -0.01
N GLU A 363 -22.39 0.21 -0.49
CA GLU A 363 -22.65 -1.05 0.20
C GLU A 363 -21.35 -1.83 0.38
N PHE A 364 -21.07 -2.36 1.57
CA PHE A 364 -19.84 -3.10 1.86
C PHE A 364 -20.16 -4.52 2.32
N LEU A 365 -19.59 -5.49 1.61
CA LEU A 365 -19.82 -6.92 1.80
C LEU A 365 -18.59 -7.58 2.43
N LEU A 366 -18.82 -8.29 3.54
CA LEU A 366 -17.80 -9.11 4.19
C LEU A 366 -17.65 -10.45 3.46
N GLY A 367 -16.41 -10.76 3.07
CA GLY A 367 -16.03 -12.09 2.65
C GLY A 367 -14.92 -12.11 1.62
N LYS A 368 -14.40 -13.33 1.37
CA LYS A 368 -13.44 -13.59 0.31
C LYS A 368 -14.00 -13.18 -1.05
N ALA A 369 -13.27 -12.36 -1.81
CA ALA A 369 -13.70 -11.90 -3.13
C ALA A 369 -14.04 -13.07 -4.08
N GLU A 370 -13.30 -14.18 -4.01
CA GLU A 370 -13.54 -15.39 -4.79
C GLU A 370 -14.82 -16.15 -4.44
N VAL A 371 -15.44 -15.83 -3.30
CA VAL A 371 -16.71 -16.40 -2.84
C VAL A 371 -17.86 -15.42 -3.13
N VAL A 372 -17.68 -14.14 -2.80
CA VAL A 372 -18.73 -13.12 -2.91
C VAL A 372 -18.96 -12.73 -4.37
N LEU A 373 -17.91 -12.36 -5.10
CA LEU A 373 -18.03 -11.78 -6.43
C LEU A 373 -18.72 -12.70 -7.46
N PRO A 374 -18.43 -14.03 -7.53
CA PRO A 374 -19.12 -14.92 -8.46
C PRO A 374 -20.63 -15.07 -8.21
N LYS A 375 -21.11 -14.77 -6.99
CA LYS A 375 -22.53 -14.79 -6.64
C LYS A 375 -23.18 -13.43 -6.87
N LEU A 376 -22.44 -12.34 -6.66
CA LEU A 376 -22.91 -10.97 -6.79
C LEU A 376 -23.04 -10.52 -8.26
N ILE A 377 -21.98 -10.71 -9.06
CA ILE A 377 -21.96 -10.13 -10.41
C ILE A 377 -23.10 -10.60 -11.34
N PRO A 378 -23.65 -11.83 -11.24
CA PRO A 378 -24.79 -12.25 -12.05
C PRO A 378 -26.12 -11.63 -11.62
N THR A 379 -26.23 -11.05 -10.42
CA THR A 379 -27.46 -10.39 -9.95
C THR A 379 -27.55 -8.92 -10.37
N MET A 380 -26.48 -8.37 -10.95
CA MET A 380 -26.45 -7.00 -11.46
C MET A 380 -27.28 -6.90 -12.74
N GLN A 381 -28.02 -5.80 -12.89
CA GLN A 381 -28.90 -5.58 -14.04
C GLN A 381 -28.10 -5.42 -15.33
N SER A 382 -28.63 -5.97 -16.43
CA SER A 382 -27.91 -6.00 -17.71
C SER A 382 -27.66 -4.62 -18.34
N GLU A 383 -28.49 -3.63 -18.00
CA GLU A 383 -28.42 -2.28 -18.55
C GLU A 383 -27.52 -1.34 -17.73
N GLU A 384 -27.00 -1.79 -16.58
CA GLU A 384 -26.12 -0.97 -15.74
C GLU A 384 -24.70 -0.92 -16.30
N LEU A 385 -24.17 0.30 -16.45
CA LEU A 385 -22.75 0.52 -16.70
C LEU A 385 -21.94 0.03 -15.50
N LEU A 386 -21.26 -1.10 -15.66
CA LEU A 386 -20.50 -1.74 -14.59
C LEU A 386 -19.00 -1.54 -14.79
N THR A 387 -18.31 -1.15 -13.71
CA THR A 387 -16.85 -1.05 -13.68
C THR A 387 -16.31 -1.73 -12.43
N ALA A 388 -15.17 -2.40 -12.55
CA ALA A 388 -14.49 -3.00 -11.40
C ALA A 388 -13.20 -2.23 -11.09
N MET A 389 -13.09 -1.75 -9.86
CA MET A 389 -11.84 -1.35 -9.24
C MET A 389 -11.27 -2.55 -8.51
N VAL A 390 -10.01 -2.89 -8.76
CA VAL A 390 -9.35 -3.96 -8.03
C VAL A 390 -8.03 -3.45 -7.46
N ASN A 391 -7.87 -3.56 -6.14
CA ASN A 391 -6.66 -3.16 -5.43
C ASN A 391 -6.14 -4.30 -4.54
N PRO A 392 -5.69 -5.42 -5.15
CA PRO A 392 -5.30 -6.60 -4.38
C PRO A 392 -3.98 -6.40 -3.64
N SER A 393 -3.76 -7.27 -2.65
CA SER A 393 -2.45 -7.44 -2.03
C SER A 393 -1.39 -7.96 -3.04
N ARG A 394 -0.13 -8.10 -2.60
CA ARG A 394 0.96 -8.66 -3.41
C ARG A 394 0.72 -10.11 -3.89
N ALA A 395 -0.31 -10.79 -3.37
CA ALA A 395 -0.74 -12.11 -3.84
C ALA A 395 -1.61 -12.06 -5.11
N GLY A 396 -1.99 -10.86 -5.58
CA GLY A 396 -2.87 -10.69 -6.72
C GLY A 396 -4.31 -11.13 -6.43
N LEU A 397 -5.12 -11.16 -7.49
CA LEU A 397 -6.50 -11.65 -7.44
C LEU A 397 -6.56 -13.16 -7.60
N HIS A 398 -7.42 -13.79 -6.80
CA HIS A 398 -7.72 -15.20 -6.93
C HIS A 398 -8.39 -15.51 -8.29
N TYR A 399 -8.10 -16.68 -8.88
CA TYR A 399 -8.53 -17.01 -10.25
C TYR A 399 -10.07 -16.96 -10.44
N ARG A 400 -10.85 -17.27 -9.39
CA ARG A 400 -12.33 -17.18 -9.44
C ARG A 400 -12.82 -15.74 -9.57
N VAL A 401 -12.09 -14.77 -9.01
CA VAL A 401 -12.38 -13.34 -9.17
C VAL A 401 -12.14 -12.95 -10.62
N ILE A 402 -10.96 -13.29 -11.15
CA ILE A 402 -10.61 -13.05 -12.56
C ILE A 402 -11.66 -13.65 -13.49
N ARG A 403 -12.06 -14.90 -13.25
CA ARG A 403 -13.10 -15.58 -14.03
C ARG A 403 -14.45 -14.87 -13.97
N ALA A 404 -14.87 -14.40 -12.80
CA ALA A 404 -16.12 -13.66 -12.64
C ALA A 404 -16.10 -12.34 -13.43
N LEU A 405 -15.02 -11.56 -13.30
CA LEU A 405 -14.83 -10.30 -14.04
C LEU A 405 -14.79 -10.56 -15.56
N ARG A 406 -13.99 -11.54 -15.97
CA ARG A 406 -13.77 -11.86 -17.39
C ARG A 406 -15.05 -12.33 -18.08
N ASN A 407 -15.88 -13.12 -17.41
CA ASN A 407 -17.04 -13.76 -18.02
C ASN A 407 -18.32 -12.90 -17.98
N HIS A 408 -18.39 -11.85 -17.17
CA HIS A 408 -19.61 -11.06 -17.07
C HIS A 408 -19.70 -10.06 -18.23
N PRO A 409 -20.65 -10.18 -19.17
CA PRO A 409 -20.63 -9.46 -20.44
C PRO A 409 -20.72 -7.93 -20.31
N ASN A 410 -21.40 -7.41 -19.28
CA ASN A 410 -21.61 -5.96 -19.12
C ASN A 410 -20.45 -5.24 -18.42
N LEU A 411 -19.47 -5.98 -17.89
CA LEU A 411 -18.28 -5.38 -17.30
C LEU A 411 -17.32 -4.96 -18.42
N GLN A 412 -17.39 -3.69 -18.83
CA GLN A 412 -16.56 -3.19 -19.94
C GLN A 412 -15.23 -2.62 -19.49
N ARG A 413 -15.08 -2.29 -18.20
CA ARG A 413 -13.88 -1.64 -17.67
C ARG A 413 -13.42 -2.28 -16.36
N VAL A 414 -12.11 -2.50 -16.27
CA VAL A 414 -11.41 -2.87 -15.04
C VAL A 414 -10.27 -1.89 -14.81
N ILE A 415 -10.26 -1.23 -13.65
CA ILE A 415 -9.14 -0.41 -13.19
C ILE A 415 -8.38 -1.25 -12.15
N TYR A 416 -7.15 -1.63 -12.49
CA TYR A 416 -6.29 -2.45 -11.65
C TYR A 416 -5.22 -1.59 -11.01
N ILE A 417 -5.18 -1.56 -9.68
CA ILE A 417 -4.18 -0.85 -8.87
C ILE A 417 -3.22 -1.88 -8.28
N SER A 418 -1.91 -1.68 -8.41
CA SER A 418 -0.91 -2.64 -7.90
C SER A 418 0.40 -1.99 -7.45
N CYS A 419 0.78 -2.23 -6.19
CA CYS A 419 2.10 -1.89 -5.66
C CYS A 419 3.23 -2.81 -6.15
N LYS A 420 2.86 -3.92 -6.79
CA LYS A 420 3.78 -4.96 -7.30
C LYS A 420 3.20 -5.55 -8.59
N PRO A 421 3.34 -4.85 -9.73
CA PRO A 421 2.79 -5.30 -11.01
C PRO A 421 3.50 -6.52 -11.62
N GLU A 422 4.52 -7.08 -10.96
CA GLU A 422 5.18 -8.35 -11.32
C GLU A 422 4.60 -9.56 -10.57
N GLY A 423 5.04 -10.78 -10.94
CA GLY A 423 4.67 -12.01 -10.23
C GLY A 423 3.21 -12.38 -10.41
N GLU A 424 2.42 -12.40 -9.33
CA GLU A 424 0.99 -12.78 -9.38
C GLU A 424 0.16 -11.81 -10.22
N ALA A 425 0.45 -10.51 -10.16
CA ALA A 425 -0.22 -9.52 -11.00
C ALA A 425 -0.04 -9.81 -12.49
N MET A 426 1.14 -10.29 -12.93
CA MET A 426 1.36 -10.72 -14.31
C MET A 426 0.47 -11.89 -14.72
N ARG A 427 0.24 -12.85 -13.80
CA ARG A 427 -0.72 -13.94 -14.05
C ARG A 427 -2.14 -13.40 -14.19
N ASN A 428 -2.52 -12.43 -13.37
CA ASN A 428 -3.83 -11.78 -13.48
C ASN A 428 -3.98 -11.02 -14.80
N PHE A 429 -2.98 -10.24 -15.23
CA PHE A 429 -3.02 -9.54 -16.52
C PHE A 429 -3.13 -10.51 -17.69
N ARG A 430 -2.38 -11.62 -17.66
CA ARG A 430 -2.51 -12.69 -18.67
C ARG A 430 -3.94 -13.24 -18.71
N ASP A 431 -4.53 -13.56 -17.57
CA ASP A 431 -5.86 -14.18 -17.53
C ASP A 431 -6.99 -13.18 -17.86
N LEU A 432 -6.83 -11.89 -17.53
CA LEU A 432 -7.80 -10.84 -17.89
C LEU A 432 -7.73 -10.45 -19.37
N CYS A 433 -6.52 -10.40 -19.93
CA CYS A 433 -6.28 -9.88 -21.29
C CYS A 433 -6.01 -10.97 -22.33
N GLY A 434 -5.83 -12.22 -21.90
CA GLY A 434 -5.51 -13.36 -22.75
C GLY A 434 -6.70 -13.83 -23.58
N LYS A 435 -6.42 -14.76 -24.50
CA LYS A 435 -7.43 -15.44 -25.33
C LYS A 435 -8.40 -16.25 -24.45
N THR A 436 -9.53 -16.60 -25.03
CA THR A 436 -10.49 -17.52 -24.42
C THR A 436 -9.79 -18.82 -24.02
N ASP A 437 -9.98 -19.24 -22.77
CA ASP A 437 -9.43 -20.48 -22.22
C ASP A 437 -10.56 -21.32 -21.63
N LEU A 438 -10.97 -22.36 -22.36
CA LEU A 438 -12.03 -23.28 -21.95
C LEU A 438 -11.64 -24.12 -20.73
N LYS A 439 -10.35 -24.47 -20.57
CA LYS A 439 -9.87 -25.27 -19.42
C LYS A 439 -9.96 -24.47 -18.13
N ARG A 440 -9.58 -23.19 -18.18
CA ARG A 440 -9.70 -22.24 -17.06
C ARG A 440 -11.08 -21.61 -16.94
N LYS A 441 -11.98 -21.91 -17.88
CA LYS A 441 -13.35 -21.39 -17.98
C LYS A 441 -13.40 -19.86 -18.07
N LEU A 442 -12.43 -19.26 -18.77
CA LEU A 442 -12.34 -17.85 -19.13
C LEU A 442 -12.93 -17.68 -20.53
N ILE A 443 -14.25 -17.50 -20.60
CA ILE A 443 -15.04 -17.57 -21.84
C ILE A 443 -15.48 -16.21 -22.37
N GLY A 444 -15.51 -15.17 -21.53
CA GLY A 444 -15.89 -13.82 -21.97
C GLY A 444 -14.84 -13.15 -22.85
N ALA A 445 -15.20 -12.04 -23.49
CA ALA A 445 -14.32 -11.25 -24.34
C ALA A 445 -13.12 -10.66 -23.57
N ALA A 446 -11.98 -10.55 -24.24
CA ALA A 446 -10.74 -10.10 -23.62
C ALA A 446 -10.67 -8.62 -23.36
N PHE A 447 -10.19 -8.28 -22.16
CA PHE A 447 -9.79 -6.92 -21.91
C PHE A 447 -8.48 -6.60 -22.64
N THR A 448 -8.35 -5.36 -23.03
CA THR A 448 -7.14 -4.81 -23.64
C THR A 448 -6.63 -3.70 -22.75
N PRO A 449 -5.34 -3.67 -22.41
CA PRO A 449 -4.74 -2.51 -21.75
C PRO A 449 -4.90 -1.25 -22.60
N LYS A 450 -5.47 -0.20 -22.02
CA LYS A 450 -5.70 1.09 -22.71
C LYS A 450 -4.79 2.19 -22.24
N LEU A 451 -4.44 2.19 -20.96
CA LEU A 451 -3.69 3.26 -20.33
C LEU A 451 -3.04 2.76 -19.05
N ALA A 452 -1.82 3.18 -18.78
CA ALA A 452 -1.17 2.97 -17.49
C ALA A 452 -0.67 4.29 -16.91
N VAL A 453 -0.87 4.47 -15.59
CA VAL A 453 -0.39 5.64 -14.85
C VAL A 453 0.36 5.15 -13.60
N PRO A 454 1.70 5.32 -13.55
CA PRO A 454 2.44 5.07 -12.34
C PRO A 454 2.29 6.25 -11.36
N VAL A 455 2.12 5.94 -10.07
CA VAL A 455 2.01 6.91 -8.98
C VAL A 455 3.07 6.59 -7.92
N ASP A 456 3.89 7.58 -7.59
CA ASP A 456 4.90 7.42 -6.56
C ASP A 456 4.31 7.55 -5.15
N MET A 457 3.86 6.42 -4.60
CA MET A 457 3.42 6.33 -3.21
C MET A 457 4.57 6.24 -2.21
N PHE A 458 5.77 5.83 -2.66
CA PHE A 458 6.87 5.41 -1.80
C PHE A 458 8.22 6.04 -2.23
N PRO A 459 8.38 7.37 -2.06
CA PRO A 459 9.68 8.03 -2.23
C PRO A 459 10.81 7.31 -1.48
N HIS A 460 12.03 7.39 -2.03
CA HIS A 460 13.25 6.71 -1.61
C HIS A 460 13.24 5.18 -1.71
N THR A 461 12.14 4.57 -2.15
CA THR A 461 12.06 3.10 -2.36
C THR A 461 11.89 2.77 -3.83
N PRO A 462 12.21 1.55 -4.29
CA PRO A 462 11.91 1.13 -5.66
C PRO A 462 10.42 0.90 -5.93
N HIS A 463 9.56 0.92 -4.91
CA HIS A 463 8.13 0.66 -5.05
C HIS A 463 7.41 1.84 -5.71
N CYS A 464 6.38 1.52 -6.48
CA CYS A 464 5.51 2.45 -7.18
C CYS A 464 4.15 1.77 -7.37
N GLU A 465 3.06 2.52 -7.15
CA GLU A 465 1.73 2.05 -7.50
C GLU A 465 1.53 2.18 -9.00
N LEU A 466 0.99 1.15 -9.64
CA LEU A 466 0.61 1.18 -11.05
C LEU A 466 -0.91 1.12 -11.15
N VAL A 467 -1.52 2.13 -11.77
CA VAL A 467 -2.93 2.11 -12.17
C VAL A 467 -3.01 1.71 -13.64
N LEU A 468 -3.60 0.55 -13.93
CA LEU A 468 -3.77 0.02 -15.28
C LEU A 468 -5.27 -0.01 -15.64
N VAL A 469 -5.62 0.66 -16.72
CA VAL A 469 -6.99 0.65 -17.28
C VAL A 469 -7.09 -0.43 -18.34
N LEU A 470 -8.03 -1.34 -18.14
CA LEU A 470 -8.34 -2.45 -19.03
C LEU A 470 -9.77 -2.29 -19.54
N GLU A 471 -9.98 -2.36 -20.85
CA GLU A 471 -11.30 -2.19 -21.49
C GLU A 471 -11.52 -3.19 -22.62
N ARG A 472 -12.77 -3.43 -23.02
CA ARG A 472 -13.11 -4.27 -24.16
C ARG A 472 -14.26 -3.73 -24.97
#